data_AF-A0A383EC16-F1
#
_entry.id   AF-A0A383EC16-F1
#
_cell.length_a   1.000
_cell.length_b   1.000
_cell.length_c   1.000
_cell.angle_alpha   90.00
_cell.angle_beta   90.00
_cell.angle_gamma   90.00
#
_symmetry.space_group_name_H-M   'P 1'
#
loop_
_entity.id
_entity.type
_entity.pdbx_description
1 polymer ?
#
loop_
_entity_poly.entity_id
_entity_poly.type
_entity_poly.pdbx_seq_one_letter_code
_entity_poly.pdbx_strand_id
1 'polypeptide(L)'
;MELTDLKFQPGVDKQDSPYAAGDDRRYIDSDFVRFHYGKPERWNGWDYLPNPNTTIVGVVRDTHAWLSLDGTRHLALGTDRKLYVFVGGVFNDITPIRSG
;
A
#
# COMPACT_ATOMS: atom_id res chain seq x y z
N MET A 1 9.94 16.86 42.79
CA MET A 1 10.60 16.43 41.53
C MET A 1 10.35 17.50 40.49
N GLU A 2 11.37 17.86 39.71
CA GLU A 2 11.23 18.75 38.55
C GLU A 2 10.63 17.99 37.36
N LEU A 3 9.93 18.72 36.48
CA LEU A 3 9.44 18.18 35.21
C LEU A 3 10.62 18.09 34.23
N THR A 4 10.86 16.89 33.71
CA THR A 4 11.89 16.64 32.68
C THR A 4 11.23 16.33 31.35
N ASP A 5 11.65 17.01 30.29
CA ASP A 5 11.21 16.71 28.92
C ASP A 5 11.84 15.41 28.41
N LEU A 6 11.02 14.49 27.92
CA LEU A 6 11.43 13.16 27.48
C LEU A 6 11.21 13.00 25.97
N LYS A 7 12.30 13.06 25.21
CA LYS A 7 12.28 12.93 23.74
C LYS A 7 12.52 11.48 23.32
N PHE A 8 11.54 10.90 22.65
CA PHE A 8 11.63 9.56 22.05
C PHE A 8 12.24 9.60 20.65
N GLN A 9 13.02 8.58 20.31
CA GLN A 9 13.57 8.40 18.97
C GLN A 9 12.52 7.76 18.05
N PRO A 10 12.42 8.17 16.78
CA PRO A 10 11.49 7.57 15.84
C PRO A 10 11.94 6.18 15.38
N GLY A 11 10.98 5.34 14.98
CA GLY A 11 11.23 4.01 14.41
C GLY A 11 11.10 2.88 15.42
N VAL A 12 11.13 1.64 14.91
CA VAL A 12 11.08 0.42 15.71
C VAL A 12 12.41 -0.30 15.63
N ASP A 13 13.00 -0.59 16.79
CA ASP A 13 14.20 -1.39 16.93
C ASP A 13 13.85 -2.77 17.50
N LYS A 14 13.89 -3.79 16.65
CA LYS A 14 13.58 -5.18 17.03
C LYS A 14 14.77 -5.92 17.63
N GLN A 15 15.97 -5.32 17.64
CA GLN A 15 17.16 -5.93 18.24
C GLN A 15 17.21 -5.72 19.75
N ASP A 16 16.43 -4.76 20.25
CA ASP A 16 16.36 -4.42 21.66
C ASP A 16 15.31 -5.26 22.42
N SER A 17 15.47 -5.34 23.73
CA SER A 17 14.56 -6.08 24.59
C SER A 17 13.39 -5.21 25.06
N PRO A 18 12.21 -5.79 25.35
CA PRO A 18 11.10 -5.05 25.96
C PRO A 18 11.44 -4.37 27.29
N TYR A 19 12.46 -4.87 28.01
CA TYR A 19 12.92 -4.33 29.28
C TYR A 19 13.86 -3.13 29.12
N ALA A 20 14.47 -2.97 27.95
CA ALA A 20 15.33 -1.85 27.60
C ALA A 20 14.55 -0.72 26.87
N ALA A 21 13.26 -0.94 26.59
CA ALA A 21 12.33 0.04 26.03
C ALA A 21 12.13 1.21 27.01
N GLY A 22 13.10 2.13 27.06
CA GLY A 22 13.17 3.22 28.02
C GLY A 22 14.57 3.81 28.17
N ASP A 23 15.62 2.98 28.01
CA ASP A 23 17.02 3.41 28.15
C ASP A 23 17.44 4.24 26.93
N ASP A 24 17.22 3.69 25.72
CA ASP A 24 17.51 4.38 24.45
C ASP A 24 16.32 5.17 23.89
N ARG A 25 15.17 5.14 24.60
CA ARG A 25 13.93 5.84 24.23
C ARG A 25 13.45 5.47 22.82
N ARG A 26 13.61 4.21 22.44
CA ARG A 26 13.17 3.61 21.18
C ARG A 26 11.93 2.76 21.37
N TYR A 27 11.19 2.56 20.28
CA TYR A 27 10.05 1.65 20.25
C TYR A 27 10.54 0.25 19.87
N ILE A 28 10.02 -0.79 20.52
CA ILE A 28 10.30 -2.18 20.17
C ILE A 28 9.17 -2.83 19.35
N ASP A 29 8.03 -2.15 19.26
CA ASP A 29 6.88 -2.62 18.49
C ASP A 29 6.02 -1.48 17.96
N SER A 30 5.27 -1.78 16.90
CA SER A 30 4.28 -0.87 16.33
C SER A 30 3.19 -1.68 15.63
N ASP A 31 1.93 -1.32 15.89
CA ASP A 31 0.79 -1.85 15.14
C ASP A 31 -0.02 -0.68 14.58
N PHE A 32 -0.28 -0.70 13.27
CA PHE A 32 -0.97 0.37 12.53
C PHE A 32 -0.46 1.79 12.81
N VAL A 33 0.83 1.93 13.05
CA VAL A 33 1.52 3.21 13.28
C VAL A 33 2.68 3.33 12.30
N ARG A 34 2.83 4.52 11.71
CA ARG A 34 3.99 4.89 10.90
C ARG A 34 4.72 6.06 11.56
N PHE A 35 6.01 6.21 11.29
CA PHE A 35 6.77 7.38 11.73
C PHE A 35 6.83 8.40 10.59
N HIS A 36 6.35 9.61 10.84
CA HIS A 36 6.37 10.72 9.90
C HIS A 36 6.91 11.97 10.59
N TYR A 37 7.89 12.63 9.96
CA TYR A 37 8.63 13.75 10.55
C TYR A 37 9.12 13.50 11.99
N GLY A 38 9.56 12.27 12.27
CA GLY A 38 10.07 11.88 13.59
C GLY A 38 9.00 11.64 14.66
N LYS A 39 7.71 11.66 14.31
CA LYS A 39 6.60 11.42 15.25
C LYS A 39 5.80 10.19 14.84
N PRO A 40 5.28 9.42 15.80
CA PRO A 40 4.33 8.36 15.50
C PRO A 40 3.00 8.97 15.05
N GLU A 41 2.48 8.48 13.93
CA GLU A 41 1.16 8.82 13.41
C GLU A 41 0.38 7.54 13.14
N ARG A 42 -0.94 7.60 13.35
CA ARG A 42 -1.84 6.52 12.97
C ARG A 42 -1.72 6.28 11.46
N TRP A 43 -1.59 5.02 11.09
CA TRP A 43 -1.60 4.64 9.69
C TRP A 43 -3.02 4.74 9.12
N ASN A 44 -3.12 5.26 7.89
CA ASN A 44 -4.39 5.68 7.28
C ASN A 44 -5.29 4.51 6.85
N GLY A 45 -4.87 3.27 7.11
CA GLY A 45 -5.57 2.06 6.71
C GLY A 45 -5.43 1.76 5.22
N TRP A 46 -6.44 1.07 4.69
CA TRP A 46 -6.49 0.55 3.34
C TRP A 46 -7.60 1.27 2.62
N ASP A 47 -7.28 1.83 1.46
CA ASP A 47 -8.26 2.36 0.54
C ASP A 47 -8.51 1.38 -0.60
N TYR A 48 -9.75 1.34 -1.08
CA TYR A 48 -10.11 0.56 -2.25
C TYR A 48 -9.44 1.18 -3.49
N LEU A 49 -8.65 0.37 -4.18
CA LEU A 49 -8.04 0.71 -5.45
C LEU A 49 -8.40 -0.38 -6.47
N PRO A 50 -9.33 -0.11 -7.41
CA PRO A 50 -10.11 1.13 -7.61
C PRO A 50 -11.34 1.29 -6.70
N ASN A 51 -12.11 2.36 -6.94
CA ASN A 51 -13.40 2.65 -6.32
C ASN A 51 -14.24 1.37 -6.16
N PRO A 52 -14.80 1.09 -4.95
CA PRO A 52 -15.50 -0.16 -4.67
C PRO A 52 -16.76 -0.39 -5.51
N ASN A 53 -17.32 0.66 -6.12
CA ASN A 53 -18.46 0.57 -7.04
C ASN A 53 -18.04 0.25 -8.48
N THR A 54 -16.73 0.24 -8.78
CA THR A 54 -16.21 -0.09 -10.11
C THR A 54 -15.82 -1.56 -10.13
N THR A 55 -16.64 -2.37 -10.80
CA THR A 55 -16.41 -3.80 -10.94
C THR A 55 -15.97 -4.16 -12.35
N ILE A 56 -15.23 -5.25 -12.47
CA ILE A 56 -14.88 -5.85 -13.75
C ILE A 56 -15.76 -7.08 -14.00
N VAL A 57 -16.07 -7.33 -15.27
CA VAL A 57 -16.84 -8.52 -15.67
C VAL A 57 -15.92 -9.73 -15.73
N GLY A 58 -16.27 -10.77 -14.98
CA GLY A 58 -15.56 -12.05 -14.96
C GLY A 58 -14.66 -12.24 -13.73
N VAL A 59 -14.08 -13.43 -13.63
CA VAL A 59 -13.08 -13.81 -12.63
C VAL A 59 -11.69 -13.67 -13.24
N VAL A 60 -10.83 -12.90 -12.60
CA VAL A 60 -9.42 -12.75 -13.00
C VAL A 60 -8.73 -14.11 -12.91
N ARG A 61 -8.07 -14.50 -14.00
CA ARG A 61 -7.31 -15.75 -14.13
C ARG A 61 -5.81 -15.51 -14.24
N ASP A 62 -5.42 -14.36 -14.76
CA ASP A 62 -4.03 -13.96 -14.91
C ASP A 62 -3.88 -12.44 -14.84
N THR A 63 -2.69 -12.01 -14.43
CA THR A 63 -2.34 -10.59 -14.31
C THR A 63 -0.93 -10.33 -14.83
N HIS A 64 -0.75 -9.25 -15.59
CA HIS A 64 0.57 -8.86 -16.09
C HIS A 64 0.82 -7.38 -15.84
N ALA A 65 1.88 -7.08 -15.08
CA ALA A 65 2.26 -5.70 -14.77
C ALA A 65 3.46 -5.26 -15.62
N TRP A 66 3.42 -4.04 -16.15
CA TRP A 66 4.53 -3.45 -16.88
C TRP A 66 4.62 -1.93 -16.70
N LEU A 67 5.76 -1.39 -17.11
CA LEU A 67 6.00 0.05 -17.25
C LEU A 67 6.08 0.39 -18.73
N SER A 68 5.34 1.40 -19.14
CA SER A 68 5.48 2.00 -20.47
C SER A 68 6.75 2.85 -20.56
N LEU A 69 7.16 3.21 -21.77
CA LEU A 69 8.38 3.98 -22.03
C LEU A 69 8.35 5.39 -21.40
N ASP A 70 7.16 5.91 -21.12
CA ASP A 70 6.91 7.18 -20.42
C ASP A 70 6.89 7.01 -18.88
N GLY A 71 7.13 5.79 -18.36
CA GLY A 71 7.06 5.47 -16.94
C GLY A 71 5.66 5.21 -16.41
N THR A 72 4.63 5.21 -17.27
CA THR A 72 3.26 4.90 -16.86
C THR A 72 3.17 3.43 -16.44
N ARG A 73 2.62 3.18 -15.24
CA ARG A 73 2.38 1.84 -14.70
C ARG A 73 1.07 1.28 -15.22
N HIS A 74 1.12 0.06 -15.73
CA HIS A 74 -0.04 -0.66 -16.22
C HIS A 74 -0.15 -2.03 -15.54
N LEU A 75 -1.40 -2.48 -15.37
CA LEU A 75 -1.72 -3.82 -14.91
C LEU A 75 -2.80 -4.41 -15.81
N ALA A 76 -2.45 -5.40 -16.63
CA ALA A 76 -3.41 -6.18 -17.40
C ALA A 76 -4.07 -7.22 -16.49
N LEU A 77 -5.37 -7.40 -16.67
CA LEU A 77 -6.20 -8.36 -15.95
C LEU A 77 -6.93 -9.21 -16.98
N GLY A 78 -6.45 -10.43 -17.17
CA GLY A 78 -7.11 -11.43 -18.00
C GLY A 78 -8.20 -12.13 -17.20
N THR A 79 -9.46 -11.94 -17.58
CA THR A 79 -10.60 -12.64 -16.96
C THR A 79 -11.12 -13.74 -17.87
N ASP A 80 -12.04 -14.56 -17.37
CA ASP A 80 -12.74 -15.57 -18.18
C ASP A 80 -13.65 -14.97 -19.27
N ARG A 81 -13.99 -13.67 -19.20
CA ARG A 81 -14.93 -13.03 -20.13
C ARG A 81 -14.34 -11.86 -20.93
N LYS A 82 -13.36 -11.17 -20.37
CA LYS A 82 -12.87 -9.86 -20.79
C LYS A 82 -11.39 -9.69 -20.49
N LEU A 83 -10.72 -8.82 -21.24
CA LEU A 83 -9.35 -8.38 -20.98
C LEU A 83 -9.35 -6.91 -20.59
N TYR A 84 -8.80 -6.58 -19.43
CA TYR A 84 -8.73 -5.20 -18.94
C TYR A 84 -7.29 -4.72 -18.79
N VAL A 85 -7.08 -3.40 -18.87
CA VAL A 85 -5.88 -2.73 -18.40
C VAL A 85 -6.25 -1.71 -17.33
N PHE A 86 -5.71 -1.89 -16.14
CA PHE A 86 -5.76 -0.93 -15.05
C PHE A 86 -4.60 0.05 -15.16
N VAL A 87 -4.92 1.33 -15.30
CA VAL A 87 -3.96 2.44 -15.39
C VAL A 87 -4.61 3.70 -14.85
N GLY A 88 -3.87 4.53 -14.12
CA GLY A 88 -4.39 5.80 -13.60
C GLY A 88 -5.60 5.67 -12.66
N GLY A 89 -5.78 4.51 -12.01
CA GLY A 89 -6.91 4.29 -11.09
C GLY A 89 -8.20 3.80 -11.76
N VAL A 90 -8.18 3.53 -13.07
CA VAL A 90 -9.38 3.09 -13.83
C VAL A 90 -9.12 1.79 -14.61
N PHE A 91 -10.18 0.98 -14.75
CA PHE A 91 -10.16 -0.21 -15.62
C PHE A 91 -10.61 0.15 -17.04
N ASN A 92 -9.84 -0.27 -18.04
CA ASN A 92 -10.15 -0.08 -19.46
C ASN A 92 -10.38 -1.44 -20.11
N ASP A 93 -11.54 -1.67 -20.73
CA ASP A 93 -11.82 -2.90 -21.49
C ASP A 93 -11.07 -2.85 -22.84
N ILE A 94 -10.14 -3.77 -23.05
CA ILE A 94 -9.36 -3.92 -24.28
C ILE A 94 -9.65 -5.26 -24.98
N THR A 95 -10.80 -5.87 -24.69
CA THR A 95 -11.21 -7.14 -25.29
C THR A 95 -11.30 -6.99 -26.81
N PRO A 96 -10.54 -7.77 -27.60
CA PRO A 96 -10.56 -7.66 -29.06
C PRO A 96 -11.96 -7.88 -29.64
N ILE A 97 -12.40 -6.98 -30.51
CA ILE A 97 -13.65 -7.14 -31.26
C ILE A 97 -13.35 -8.05 -32.46
N ARG A 98 -14.09 -9.16 -32.59
CA ARG A 98 -14.05 -9.95 -33.83
C ARG A 98 -14.79 -9.16 -34.92
N SER A 99 -14.10 -8.77 -35.99
CA SER A 99 -14.77 -8.40 -37.24
C SER A 99 -15.36 -9.69 -37.82
N GLY A 100 -16.70 -9.78 -37.85
CA GLY A 100 -17.42 -10.87 -38.51
C GLY A 100 -17.36 -10.77 -40.03
#